data_AF-A0A7W0QRV0-F1
#
_entry.id   AF-A0A7W0QRV0-F1
#
_cell.length_a   1.000
_cell.length_b   1.000
_cell.length_c   1.000
_cell.angle_alpha   90.00
_cell.angle_beta   90.00
_cell.angle_gamma   90.00
#
_symmetry.space_group_name_H-M   'P 1'
#
loop_
_entity.id
_entity.type
_entity.pdbx_description
1 polymer ?
#
loop_
_entity_poly.entity_id
_entity_poly.type
_entity_poly.pdbx_seq_one_letter_code
_entity_poly.pdbx_strand_id
1 'polypeptide(L)'
;MAHLGNGSNRMFGLLVALGLLLFGGGLGLAQDATPSAGEDTAAGVAHPAHIHTGTCDTLGDVVYPLNDVELPGRTIATPEDDVSSTPVAVNLVAESTTTVDVALDDLLAAEHAINVHLSADEIGTYIACGDITGDPVDGLLDIELMELNGSGYMGQATLVDNDGVSTDVTLTIMETGAMATPEASPAASADAASDVMVEIVDFTFNEASVTIPVGGSITWTNSDSAPHTATAMDREVLQSGTLNQGDSFTQTFDTPGTYEYFCEFHPNMSGTIIVE
;
A
#
# COMPACT_ATOMS: atom_id res chain seq x y z
N MET A 1 -33.89 -5.18 -56.33
CA MET A 1 -35.07 -4.42 -56.78
C MET A 1 -35.46 -3.48 -55.66
N ALA A 2 -35.36 -2.18 -55.92
CA ALA A 2 -35.75 -1.09 -55.04
C ALA A 2 -37.24 -0.74 -55.25
N HIS A 3 -37.89 -0.27 -54.20
CA HIS A 3 -39.15 0.50 -54.22
C HIS A 3 -39.10 1.35 -52.93
N LEU A 4 -38.86 2.68 -52.92
CA LEU A 4 -39.65 3.82 -53.43
C LEU A 4 -41.15 3.65 -53.12
N GLY A 5 -41.85 4.53 -52.41
CA GLY A 5 -41.58 5.87 -51.87
C GLY A 5 -42.87 6.37 -51.17
N ASN A 6 -42.74 7.28 -50.19
CA ASN A 6 -43.15 8.70 -50.29
C ASN A 6 -44.56 9.01 -49.73
N GLY A 7 -44.68 10.09 -48.96
CA GLY A 7 -45.98 10.62 -48.54
C GLY A 7 -45.96 11.59 -47.36
N SER A 8 -45.21 12.69 -47.45
CA SER A 8 -45.38 13.87 -46.59
C SER A 8 -46.56 14.71 -47.09
N ASN A 9 -47.45 15.19 -46.20
CA ASN A 9 -47.93 16.58 -46.22
C ASN A 9 -49.00 16.96 -45.17
N ARG A 10 -48.75 18.13 -44.57
CA ARG A 10 -49.68 19.25 -44.23
C ARG A 10 -50.53 19.17 -42.96
N MET A 11 -50.94 20.28 -42.32
CA MET A 11 -50.48 21.67 -42.11
C MET A 11 -51.68 22.38 -41.41
N PHE A 12 -51.43 23.41 -40.59
CA PHE A 12 -52.40 24.40 -40.05
C PHE A 12 -53.45 23.85 -39.05
N GLY A 13 -53.86 24.56 -38.00
CA GLY A 13 -53.65 25.94 -37.59
C GLY A 13 -54.37 26.23 -36.27
N LEU A 14 -53.88 27.29 -35.63
CA LEU A 14 -54.22 27.94 -34.36
C LEU A 14 -55.71 28.28 -34.13
N LEU A 15 -56.21 28.17 -32.88
CA LEU A 15 -57.06 29.20 -32.23
C LEU A 15 -57.29 28.97 -30.72
N VAL A 16 -57.42 30.10 -30.02
CA VAL A 16 -57.28 30.42 -28.59
C VAL A 16 -58.62 30.43 -27.83
N ALA A 17 -58.62 30.09 -26.53
CA ALA A 17 -59.40 30.73 -25.44
C ALA A 17 -59.10 30.03 -24.08
N LEU A 18 -58.26 30.60 -23.21
CA LEU A 18 -58.56 31.47 -22.06
C LEU A 18 -59.40 30.83 -20.93
N GLY A 19 -58.74 30.51 -19.83
CA GLY A 19 -59.35 30.09 -18.55
C GLY A 19 -58.38 30.33 -17.40
N LEU A 20 -58.48 31.52 -16.80
CA LEU A 20 -57.67 32.09 -15.72
C LEU A 20 -57.91 31.35 -14.38
N LEU A 21 -56.85 30.92 -13.70
CA LEU A 21 -56.84 30.71 -12.25
C LEU A 21 -55.57 31.31 -11.67
N LEU A 22 -55.75 32.41 -10.93
CA LEU A 22 -54.76 33.10 -10.11
C LEU A 22 -54.73 32.47 -8.72
N PHE A 23 -53.57 32.05 -8.26
CA PHE A 23 -53.03 32.10 -6.88
C PHE A 23 -51.58 31.58 -7.02
N GLY A 24 -50.50 32.22 -6.61
CA GLY A 24 -50.23 33.41 -5.83
C GLY A 24 -48.81 33.22 -5.27
N GLY A 25 -47.96 34.24 -5.38
CA GLY A 25 -46.76 34.41 -4.54
C GLY A 25 -45.41 33.97 -5.10
N GLY A 26 -44.46 34.91 -5.12
CA GLY A 26 -43.03 34.61 -4.98
C GLY A 26 -42.14 35.01 -6.15
N LEU A 27 -41.65 36.26 -6.13
CA LEU A 27 -40.43 36.66 -6.85
C LEU A 27 -39.24 35.84 -6.34
N GLY A 28 -38.51 35.21 -7.24
CA GLY A 28 -37.20 34.61 -6.98
C GLY A 28 -36.43 34.54 -8.29
N LEU A 29 -35.33 35.28 -8.37
CA LEU A 29 -34.41 35.31 -9.50
C LEU A 29 -33.86 33.90 -9.75
N ALA A 30 -33.93 33.42 -10.99
CA ALA A 30 -33.15 32.24 -11.39
C ALA A 30 -31.66 32.61 -11.30
N GLN A 31 -30.98 32.03 -10.32
CA GLN A 31 -29.53 32.01 -10.26
C GLN A 31 -29.06 30.72 -10.95
N ASP A 32 -28.19 30.86 -11.93
CA ASP A 32 -27.40 29.76 -12.50
C ASP A 32 -26.71 29.03 -11.35
N ALA A 33 -27.15 27.80 -11.08
CA ALA A 33 -26.42 26.89 -10.21
C ALA A 33 -25.43 26.12 -11.07
N THR A 34 -24.24 26.70 -11.27
CA THR A 34 -23.01 25.90 -11.39
C THR A 34 -22.99 24.95 -10.19
N PRO A 35 -22.82 23.62 -10.36
CA PRO A 35 -22.72 22.75 -9.20
C PRO A 35 -21.48 23.16 -8.40
N SER A 36 -21.74 23.75 -7.23
CA SER A 36 -20.74 23.94 -6.19
C SER A 36 -20.31 22.56 -5.75
N ALA A 37 -19.00 22.32 -5.71
CA ALA A 37 -18.43 21.26 -4.88
C ALA A 37 -19.00 21.42 -3.46
N GLY A 38 -19.62 20.37 -2.96
CA GLY A 38 -20.31 20.40 -1.68
C GLY A 38 -21.00 19.08 -1.45
N GLU A 39 -20.26 18.13 -0.89
CA GLU A 39 -20.60 17.37 0.33
C GLU A 39 -19.67 16.15 0.36
N ASP A 40 -18.42 16.39 0.79
CA ASP A 40 -17.51 15.33 1.23
C ASP A 40 -18.01 14.82 2.58
N THR A 41 -19.07 14.01 2.54
CA THR A 41 -19.30 13.05 3.60
C THR A 41 -18.24 11.98 3.43
N ALA A 42 -17.24 11.98 4.31
CA ALA A 42 -16.12 11.04 4.35
C ALA A 42 -16.61 9.58 4.27
N ALA A 43 -16.80 9.08 3.05
CA ALA A 43 -16.88 7.67 2.79
C ALA A 43 -15.45 7.14 2.92
N GLY A 44 -15.27 6.03 3.62
CA GLY A 44 -13.97 5.38 3.67
C GLY A 44 -13.48 5.05 2.26
N VAL A 45 -12.17 5.13 2.05
CA VAL A 45 -11.53 4.56 0.87
C VAL A 45 -11.53 3.05 1.07
N ALA A 46 -12.10 2.31 0.12
CA ALA A 46 -12.13 0.86 0.15
C ALA A 46 -10.76 0.31 -0.28
N HIS A 47 -10.22 -0.57 0.55
CA HIS A 47 -8.96 -1.27 0.32
C HIS A 47 -9.25 -2.75 0.08
N PRO A 48 -9.20 -3.22 -1.18
CA PRO A 48 -9.37 -4.63 -1.48
C PRO A 48 -8.37 -5.50 -0.72
N ALA A 49 -8.76 -6.73 -0.37
CA ALA A 49 -7.89 -7.69 0.29
C ALA A 49 -8.08 -9.09 -0.28
N HIS A 50 -7.03 -9.89 -0.28
CA HIS A 50 -7.06 -11.24 -0.82
C HIS A 50 -6.19 -12.20 0.01
N ILE A 51 -6.51 -13.49 -0.08
CA ILE A 51 -5.57 -14.57 0.19
C ILE A 51 -4.95 -15.00 -1.13
N HIS A 52 -3.62 -15.04 -1.17
CA HIS A 52 -2.82 -15.54 -2.27
C HIS A 52 -2.16 -16.87 -1.91
N THR A 53 -1.79 -17.67 -2.91
CA THR A 53 -0.75 -18.68 -2.72
C THR A 53 0.62 -18.03 -2.53
N GLY A 54 1.57 -18.73 -1.92
CA GLY A 54 2.92 -18.23 -1.68
C GLY A 54 3.04 -17.40 -0.41
N THR A 55 4.02 -16.50 -0.38
CA THR A 55 4.35 -15.65 0.77
C THR A 55 4.29 -14.17 0.40
N CYS A 56 4.38 -13.27 1.36
CA CYS A 56 4.46 -11.83 1.11
C CYS A 56 5.65 -11.43 0.22
N ASP A 57 6.74 -12.20 0.26
CA ASP A 57 7.92 -11.97 -0.59
C ASP A 57 7.70 -12.47 -2.03
N THR A 58 6.85 -13.48 -2.21
CA THR A 58 6.57 -14.09 -3.53
C THR A 58 5.09 -14.45 -3.62
N LEU A 59 4.26 -13.43 -3.80
CA LEU A 59 2.81 -13.62 -3.95
C LEU A 59 2.50 -14.37 -5.26
N GLY A 60 1.71 -15.43 -5.13
CA GLY A 60 1.16 -16.21 -6.21
C GLY A 60 -0.23 -15.76 -6.61
N ASP A 61 -1.02 -16.69 -7.14
CA ASP A 61 -2.39 -16.43 -7.60
C ASP A 61 -3.33 -16.11 -6.42
N VAL A 62 -4.31 -15.24 -6.66
CA VAL A 62 -5.44 -15.02 -5.73
C VAL A 62 -6.25 -16.31 -5.62
N VAL A 63 -6.42 -16.81 -4.41
CA VAL A 63 -7.23 -18.01 -4.13
C VAL A 63 -8.55 -17.68 -3.47
N TYR A 64 -8.58 -16.67 -2.59
CA TYR A 64 -9.83 -16.23 -1.94
C TYR A 64 -9.90 -14.70 -1.90
N PRO A 65 -10.92 -14.07 -2.51
CA PRO A 65 -11.20 -12.66 -2.29
C PRO A 65 -11.74 -12.45 -0.88
N LEU A 66 -11.32 -11.36 -0.25
CA LEU A 66 -11.82 -10.89 1.04
C LEU A 66 -12.64 -9.62 0.84
N ASN A 67 -13.50 -9.32 1.79
CA ASN A 67 -14.21 -8.05 1.86
C ASN A 67 -13.21 -6.89 1.98
N ASP A 68 -13.50 -5.80 1.30
CA ASP A 68 -12.67 -4.59 1.35
C ASP A 68 -12.61 -4.05 2.78
N VAL A 69 -11.43 -3.57 3.18
CA VAL A 69 -11.25 -2.81 4.41
C VAL A 69 -11.53 -1.34 4.12
N GLU A 70 -12.52 -0.74 4.77
CA GLU A 70 -12.86 0.67 4.58
C GLU A 70 -12.09 1.56 5.57
N LEU A 71 -10.98 2.15 5.13
CA LEU A 71 -10.24 3.13 5.92
C LEU A 71 -10.83 4.52 5.68
N PRO A 72 -11.07 5.36 6.70
CA PRO A 72 -11.51 6.74 6.46
C PRO A 72 -10.46 7.47 5.62
N GLY A 73 -10.90 8.22 4.62
CA GLY A 73 -10.01 8.96 3.73
C GLY A 73 -9.06 9.86 4.53
N ARG A 74 -7.76 9.63 4.38
CA ARG A 74 -6.73 10.53 4.92
C ARG A 74 -6.78 11.83 4.12
N THR A 75 -7.23 12.92 4.73
CA THR A 75 -6.87 14.24 4.20
C THR A 75 -5.36 14.35 4.38
N ILE A 76 -4.58 14.14 3.32
CA ILE A 76 -3.16 14.50 3.34
C ILE A 76 -3.14 15.97 3.72
N ALA A 77 -2.71 16.28 4.95
CA ALA A 77 -2.52 17.65 5.36
C ALA A 77 -1.52 18.26 4.37
N THR A 78 -1.99 19.17 3.54
CA THR A 78 -1.09 20.05 2.80
C THR A 78 -0.19 20.73 3.85
N PRO A 79 1.12 20.87 3.63
CA PRO A 79 2.08 21.30 4.65
C PRO A 79 1.86 22.70 5.29
N GLU A 80 0.72 23.35 5.11
CA GLU A 80 0.62 24.80 5.24
C GLU A 80 -0.39 25.29 6.28
N ASP A 81 -1.35 24.50 6.77
CA ASP A 81 -2.33 24.98 7.76
C ASP A 81 -2.89 23.85 8.64
N ASP A 82 -2.28 23.57 9.79
CA ASP A 82 -2.97 23.45 11.10
C ASP A 82 -1.98 23.12 12.22
N VAL A 83 -1.59 24.14 13.00
CA VAL A 83 -0.92 23.99 14.30
C VAL A 83 -1.93 24.30 15.39
N SER A 84 -3.07 23.61 15.43
CA SER A 84 -3.98 23.65 16.58
C SER A 84 -5.10 22.60 16.53
N SER A 85 -4.77 21.36 16.23
CA SER A 85 -5.57 20.25 16.74
C SER A 85 -4.59 19.24 17.32
N THR A 86 -4.57 19.12 18.64
CA THR A 86 -3.94 17.98 19.29
C THR A 86 -4.48 16.74 18.58
N PRO A 87 -3.66 15.94 17.87
CA PRO A 87 -4.17 14.74 17.24
C PRO A 87 -4.61 13.86 18.40
N VAL A 88 -5.92 13.68 18.53
CA VAL A 88 -6.45 12.55 19.27
C VAL A 88 -5.81 11.37 18.55
N ALA A 89 -4.89 10.67 19.22
CA ALA A 89 -4.44 9.36 18.82
C ALA A 89 -5.66 8.43 18.88
N VAL A 90 -6.55 8.55 17.89
CA VAL A 90 -7.40 7.45 17.53
C VAL A 90 -6.46 6.49 16.82
N ASN A 91 -6.12 5.39 17.50
CA ASN A 91 -5.74 4.16 16.82
C ASN A 91 -6.89 3.90 15.85
N LEU A 92 -6.75 4.38 14.63
CA LEU A 92 -7.81 4.37 13.66
C LEU A 92 -7.87 2.95 13.14
N VAL A 93 -8.85 2.20 13.62
CA VAL A 93 -9.05 0.80 13.28
C VAL A 93 -10.15 0.71 12.24
N ALA A 94 -9.82 0.18 11.07
CA ALA A 94 -10.81 -0.36 10.14
C ALA A 94 -10.84 -1.87 10.26
N GLU A 95 -12.03 -2.44 10.20
CA GLU A 95 -12.26 -3.87 10.34
C GLU A 95 -13.11 -4.39 9.18
N SER A 96 -12.75 -5.56 8.66
CA SER A 96 -13.61 -6.33 7.76
C SER A 96 -13.57 -7.80 8.15
N THR A 97 -14.65 -8.53 7.90
CA THR A 97 -14.71 -9.98 8.15
C THR A 97 -15.24 -10.69 6.92
N THR A 98 -14.59 -11.77 6.51
CA THR A 98 -15.01 -12.63 5.40
C THR A 98 -14.98 -14.08 5.82
N THR A 99 -16.06 -14.82 5.55
CA THR A 99 -16.03 -16.29 5.63
C THR A 99 -15.54 -16.85 4.31
N VAL A 100 -14.44 -17.60 4.32
CA VAL A 100 -13.92 -18.33 3.15
C VAL A 100 -14.24 -19.81 3.26
N ASP A 101 -14.67 -20.42 2.16
CA ASP A 101 -15.07 -21.83 2.08
C ASP A 101 -13.85 -22.79 2.03
N VAL A 102 -12.97 -22.70 3.03
CA VAL A 102 -11.79 -23.55 3.22
C VAL A 102 -11.49 -23.70 4.72
N ALA A 103 -11.08 -24.90 5.14
CA ALA A 103 -10.68 -25.17 6.51
C ALA A 103 -9.35 -24.47 6.85
N LEU A 104 -9.16 -24.05 8.11
CA LEU A 104 -7.93 -23.38 8.53
C LEU A 104 -6.71 -24.30 8.35
N ASP A 105 -6.86 -25.59 8.62
CA ASP A 105 -5.82 -26.60 8.40
C ASP A 105 -5.38 -26.69 6.92
N ASP A 106 -6.31 -26.50 5.98
CA ASP A 106 -6.00 -26.52 4.54
C ASP A 106 -5.28 -25.24 4.10
N LEU A 107 -5.62 -24.09 4.70
CA LEU A 107 -4.88 -22.85 4.52
C LEU A 107 -3.44 -22.96 5.06
N LEU A 108 -3.23 -23.71 6.15
CA LEU A 108 -1.90 -23.93 6.73
C LEU A 108 -1.10 -25.06 6.07
N ALA A 109 -1.76 -25.90 5.25
CA ALA A 109 -1.11 -27.03 4.58
C ALA A 109 -0.19 -26.60 3.42
N ALA A 110 -0.29 -25.34 2.97
CA ALA A 110 0.56 -24.74 1.96
C ALA A 110 0.84 -23.27 2.29
N GLU A 111 1.85 -22.69 1.63
CA GLU A 111 2.17 -21.28 1.78
C GLU A 111 1.03 -20.42 1.21
N HIS A 112 0.46 -19.59 2.07
CA HIS A 112 -0.50 -18.57 1.71
C HIS A 112 -0.15 -17.26 2.41
N ALA A 113 -0.53 -16.15 1.81
CA ALA A 113 -0.37 -14.82 2.39
C ALA A 113 -1.65 -14.01 2.23
N ILE A 114 -1.91 -13.15 3.21
CA ILE A 114 -2.96 -12.13 3.17
C ILE A 114 -2.32 -10.81 2.79
N ASN A 115 -2.87 -10.14 1.79
CA ASN A 115 -2.45 -8.80 1.41
C ASN A 115 -3.64 -7.84 1.40
N VAL A 116 -3.38 -6.56 1.64
CA VAL A 116 -4.33 -5.47 1.50
C VAL A 116 -3.80 -4.47 0.48
N HIS A 117 -4.64 -4.04 -0.45
CA HIS A 117 -4.28 -3.18 -1.57
C HIS A 117 -4.49 -1.70 -1.26
N LEU A 118 -3.77 -0.82 -1.96
CA LEU A 118 -3.91 0.62 -1.82
C LEU A 118 -5.29 1.11 -2.27
N SER A 119 -5.80 0.60 -3.39
CA SER A 119 -7.16 0.87 -3.86
C SER A 119 -7.53 -0.10 -4.99
N ALA A 120 -8.80 -0.07 -5.42
CA ALA A 120 -9.23 -0.81 -6.61
C ALA A 120 -8.57 -0.29 -7.92
N ASP A 121 -8.22 1.00 -7.97
CA ASP A 121 -7.56 1.61 -9.13
C ASP A 121 -6.04 1.34 -9.13
N GLU A 122 -5.45 1.14 -7.95
CA GLU A 122 -4.03 0.83 -7.73
C GLU A 122 -3.85 -0.59 -7.16
N ILE A 123 -4.54 -1.56 -7.76
CA ILE A 123 -4.57 -2.95 -7.30
C ILE A 123 -3.19 -3.65 -7.33
N GLY A 124 -2.17 -3.08 -7.95
CA GLY A 124 -0.80 -3.58 -7.91
C GLY A 124 0.01 -3.13 -6.69
N THR A 125 -0.51 -2.19 -5.91
CA THR A 125 0.19 -1.59 -4.76
C THR A 125 -0.43 -2.13 -3.47
N TYR A 126 0.41 -2.63 -2.56
CA TYR A 126 -0.02 -3.20 -1.29
C TYR A 126 0.25 -2.25 -0.13
N ILE A 127 -0.65 -2.19 0.85
CA ILE A 127 -0.47 -1.37 2.05
C ILE A 127 -0.01 -2.21 3.25
N ALA A 128 -0.40 -3.48 3.32
CA ALA A 128 0.04 -4.41 4.35
C ALA A 128 0.00 -5.85 3.85
N CYS A 129 0.85 -6.73 4.41
CA CYS A 129 0.84 -8.16 4.10
C CYS A 129 1.32 -9.01 5.29
N GLY A 130 0.77 -10.21 5.45
CA GLY A 130 1.27 -11.21 6.39
C GLY A 130 1.08 -12.63 5.90
N ASP A 131 2.07 -13.49 6.17
CA ASP A 131 2.02 -14.91 5.82
C ASP A 131 1.10 -15.67 6.77
N ILE A 132 0.22 -16.51 6.22
CA ILE A 132 -0.65 -17.40 6.99
C ILE A 132 0.20 -18.57 7.50
N THR A 133 0.82 -18.36 8.65
CA THR A 133 1.69 -19.34 9.30
C THR A 133 1.46 -19.34 10.81
N GLY A 134 1.85 -20.44 11.47
CA GLY A 134 1.72 -20.60 12.92
C GLY A 134 0.87 -21.80 13.31
N ASP A 135 0.69 -21.97 14.62
CA ASP A 135 -0.08 -23.06 15.21
C ASP A 135 -1.38 -22.48 15.81
N PRO A 136 -2.57 -22.79 15.25
CA PRO A 136 -3.82 -22.33 15.81
C PRO A 136 -4.03 -22.83 17.25
N VAL A 137 -4.52 -21.95 18.12
CA VAL A 137 -4.87 -22.29 19.51
C VAL A 137 -6.38 -22.22 19.65
N ASP A 138 -7.00 -23.35 20.02
CA ASP A 138 -8.46 -23.48 20.13
C ASP A 138 -9.24 -23.05 18.86
N GLY A 139 -8.67 -23.34 17.68
CA GLY A 139 -9.27 -23.02 16.38
C GLY A 139 -9.07 -21.57 15.93
N LEU A 140 -8.23 -20.79 16.62
CA LEU A 140 -7.94 -19.40 16.31
C LEU A 140 -6.45 -19.24 15.96
N LEU A 141 -6.17 -18.52 14.87
CA LEU A 141 -4.83 -18.09 14.46
C LEU A 141 -4.81 -16.57 14.28
N ASP A 142 -3.93 -15.88 15.00
CA ASP A 142 -3.64 -14.46 14.80
C ASP A 142 -2.33 -14.31 14.02
N ILE A 143 -2.36 -13.56 12.92
CA ILE A 143 -1.17 -13.17 12.17
C ILE A 143 -1.07 -11.65 12.10
N GLU A 144 0.15 -11.15 12.11
CA GLU A 144 0.45 -9.73 11.91
C GLU A 144 0.60 -9.45 10.41
N LEU A 145 0.00 -8.36 9.95
CA LEU A 145 0.19 -7.83 8.60
C LEU A 145 1.17 -6.65 8.69
N MET A 146 2.39 -6.87 8.21
CA MET A 146 3.43 -5.86 8.20
C MET A 146 3.13 -4.78 7.17
N GLU A 147 3.50 -3.55 7.49
CA GLU A 147 3.38 -2.41 6.58
C GLU A 147 4.19 -2.66 5.30
N LEU A 148 3.59 -2.33 4.15
CA LEU A 148 4.26 -2.34 2.86
C LEU A 148 4.21 -0.95 2.21
N ASN A 149 5.22 -0.67 1.39
CA ASN A 149 5.27 0.52 0.52
C ASN A 149 5.12 1.87 1.25
N GLY A 150 5.52 1.94 2.53
CA GLY A 150 5.41 3.16 3.34
C GLY A 150 3.96 3.63 3.51
N SER A 151 3.00 2.70 3.52
CA SER A 151 1.59 3.02 3.54
C SER A 151 1.15 3.74 4.82
N GLY A 152 1.92 3.62 5.91
CA GLY A 152 1.54 4.04 7.25
C GLY A 152 0.42 3.19 7.86
N TYR A 153 0.16 2.01 7.30
CA TYR A 153 -0.82 1.05 7.80
C TYR A 153 -0.16 -0.29 8.09
N MET A 154 -0.45 -0.82 9.27
CA MET A 154 -0.18 -2.21 9.64
C MET A 154 -1.50 -2.88 9.99
N GLY A 155 -1.49 -4.19 10.15
CA GLY A 155 -2.70 -4.90 10.46
C GLY A 155 -2.52 -6.16 11.27
N GLN A 156 -3.65 -6.76 11.57
CA GLN A 156 -3.77 -8.08 12.12
C GLN A 156 -4.86 -8.81 11.33
N ALA A 157 -4.61 -10.07 10.99
CA ALA A 157 -5.65 -10.96 10.55
C ALA A 157 -5.89 -12.03 11.61
N THR A 158 -7.13 -12.14 12.06
CA THR A 158 -7.60 -13.21 12.94
C THR A 158 -8.37 -14.22 12.09
N LEU A 159 -7.88 -15.44 12.03
CA LEU A 159 -8.50 -16.56 11.34
C LEU A 159 -9.14 -17.49 12.37
N VAL A 160 -10.44 -17.76 12.22
CA VAL A 160 -11.20 -18.63 13.11
C VAL A 160 -11.74 -19.81 12.30
N ASP A 161 -11.35 -21.02 12.69
CA ASP A 161 -11.84 -22.26 12.12
C ASP A 161 -13.30 -22.51 12.51
N ASN A 162 -14.15 -22.80 11.52
CA ASN A 162 -15.54 -23.15 11.70
C ASN A 162 -15.71 -24.67 11.54
N ASP A 163 -15.30 -25.41 12.57
CA ASP A 163 -15.40 -26.87 12.68
C ASP A 163 -14.74 -27.64 11.51
N GLY A 164 -13.63 -27.13 10.97
CA GLY A 164 -12.89 -27.72 9.87
C GLY A 164 -13.59 -27.66 8.51
N VAL A 165 -14.55 -26.75 8.34
CA VAL A 165 -15.31 -26.59 7.08
C VAL A 165 -14.99 -25.28 6.36
N SER A 166 -14.90 -24.19 7.10
CA SER A 166 -14.68 -22.84 6.58
C SER A 166 -13.86 -22.03 7.58
N THR A 167 -13.32 -20.90 7.16
CA THR A 167 -12.54 -20.02 8.03
C THR A 167 -13.11 -18.61 7.99
N ASP A 168 -13.40 -18.03 9.15
CA ASP A 168 -13.68 -16.60 9.25
C ASP A 168 -12.38 -15.83 9.34
N VAL A 169 -12.15 -14.91 8.41
CA VAL A 169 -10.96 -14.06 8.33
C VAL A 169 -11.38 -12.65 8.69
N THR A 170 -10.97 -12.17 9.85
CA THR A 170 -11.17 -10.79 10.28
C THR A 170 -9.89 -10.00 10.09
N LEU A 171 -9.91 -9.02 9.20
CA LEU A 171 -8.81 -8.08 9.01
C LEU A 171 -9.06 -6.84 9.84
N THR A 172 -8.08 -6.50 10.67
CA THR A 172 -8.01 -5.27 11.43
C THR A 172 -6.84 -4.46 10.91
N ILE A 173 -7.11 -3.34 10.23
CA ILE A 173 -6.06 -2.42 9.79
C ILE A 173 -6.04 -1.23 10.73
N MET A 174 -4.86 -0.88 11.17
CA MET A 174 -4.59 0.25 12.02
C MET A 174 -3.55 1.13 11.35
N GLU A 175 -3.65 2.45 11.56
CA GLU A 175 -2.49 3.29 11.30
C GLU A 175 -1.34 2.72 12.12
N THR A 176 -0.19 2.51 11.47
CA THR A 176 1.07 2.30 12.17
C THR A 176 1.21 3.56 13.00
N GLY A 177 0.84 3.45 14.28
CA GLY A 177 0.69 4.62 15.12
C GLY A 177 1.95 5.45 14.92
N ALA A 178 1.78 6.75 14.71
CA ALA A 178 2.83 7.66 15.09
C ALA A 178 3.11 7.37 16.57
N MET A 179 3.97 6.38 16.87
CA MET A 179 5.09 6.66 17.72
C MET A 179 5.56 7.98 17.16
N ALA A 180 5.18 9.06 17.84
CA ALA A 180 5.77 10.33 17.58
C ALA A 180 7.26 10.02 17.52
N THR A 181 7.82 10.06 16.31
CA THR A 181 9.18 10.56 16.15
C THR A 181 9.19 11.74 17.11
N PRO A 182 9.96 11.70 18.22
CA PRO A 182 9.98 12.81 19.14
C PRO A 182 10.17 14.04 18.27
N GLU A 183 9.17 14.91 18.31
CA GLU A 183 9.01 16.10 17.48
C GLU A 183 10.41 16.63 17.19
N ALA A 184 10.85 16.50 15.92
CA ALA A 184 12.20 16.87 15.54
C ALA A 184 12.40 18.32 15.97
N SER A 185 13.12 18.48 17.08
CA SER A 185 13.52 19.76 17.62
C SER A 185 14.15 20.54 16.45
N PRO A 186 13.80 21.82 16.26
CA PRO A 186 14.17 22.54 15.04
C PRO A 186 15.67 22.38 14.79
N ALA A 187 15.97 21.80 13.62
CA ALA A 187 17.28 21.47 13.06
C ALA A 187 18.46 22.09 13.83
N ALA A 188 19.07 21.29 14.70
CA ALA A 188 20.44 21.50 15.10
C ALA A 188 21.35 20.74 14.13
N SER A 189 21.81 21.46 13.11
CA SER A 189 23.03 21.23 12.30
C SER A 189 23.32 19.82 11.79
N ALA A 190 23.42 19.68 10.46
CA ALA A 190 24.06 18.57 9.77
C ALA A 190 25.39 18.15 10.44
N ASP A 191 25.42 16.95 11.03
CA ASP A 191 26.58 16.09 11.35
C ASP A 191 26.00 14.82 12.01
N ALA A 192 26.00 13.60 11.47
CA ALA A 192 26.68 13.00 10.33
C ALA A 192 25.75 11.95 9.69
N ALA A 193 25.71 11.90 8.35
CA ALA A 193 25.29 10.68 7.66
C ALA A 193 26.20 9.55 8.17
N SER A 194 25.62 8.47 8.67
CA SER A 194 26.43 7.30 9.03
C SER A 194 26.82 6.62 7.74
N ASP A 195 28.04 6.87 7.26
CA ASP A 195 28.62 6.16 6.12
C ASP A 195 29.05 4.77 6.59
N VAL A 196 28.23 3.75 6.32
CA VAL A 196 28.60 2.36 6.60
C VAL A 196 29.43 1.81 5.45
N MET A 197 30.53 1.11 5.78
CA MET A 197 31.38 0.47 4.79
C MET A 197 31.12 -1.04 4.79
N VAL A 198 30.81 -1.59 3.62
CA VAL A 198 30.73 -3.03 3.36
C VAL A 198 31.93 -3.43 2.53
N GLU A 199 32.77 -4.30 3.06
CA GLU A 199 33.90 -4.87 2.32
C GLU A 199 33.46 -6.16 1.64
N ILE A 200 33.80 -6.29 0.35
CA ILE A 200 33.62 -7.52 -0.41
C ILE A 200 34.95 -8.28 -0.39
N VAL A 201 34.99 -9.36 0.37
CA VAL A 201 36.18 -10.18 0.58
C VAL A 201 35.80 -11.64 0.76
N ASP A 202 36.64 -12.56 0.28
CA ASP A 202 36.43 -14.00 0.35
C ASP A 202 35.06 -14.45 -0.22
N PHE A 203 34.61 -13.78 -1.29
CA PHE A 203 33.29 -13.99 -1.90
C PHE A 203 32.14 -13.82 -0.90
N THR A 204 32.22 -12.80 -0.04
CA THR A 204 31.15 -12.45 0.90
C THR A 204 31.04 -10.93 1.05
N PHE A 205 29.84 -10.43 1.35
CA PHE A 205 29.69 -9.12 1.98
C PHE A 205 30.02 -9.29 3.46
N ASN A 206 31.04 -8.62 3.97
CA ASN A 206 31.55 -8.84 5.33
C ASN A 206 30.49 -8.58 6.42
N GLU A 207 29.53 -7.70 6.14
CA GLU A 207 28.34 -7.43 6.94
C GLU A 207 27.10 -7.94 6.19
N ALA A 208 26.49 -9.02 6.69
CA ALA A 208 25.31 -9.62 6.06
C ALA A 208 24.04 -8.76 6.25
N SER A 209 24.00 -7.91 7.28
CA SER A 209 22.91 -6.98 7.54
C SER A 209 23.47 -5.65 8.04
N VAL A 210 23.06 -4.55 7.43
CA VAL A 210 23.50 -3.20 7.78
C VAL A 210 22.28 -2.35 8.10
N THR A 211 22.31 -1.63 9.22
CA THR A 211 21.29 -0.64 9.58
C THR A 211 21.86 0.77 9.42
N ILE A 212 21.16 1.64 8.69
CA ILE A 212 21.51 3.06 8.49
C ILE A 212 20.32 3.96 8.79
N PRO A 213 20.55 5.22 9.20
CA PRO A 213 19.46 6.19 9.29
C PRO A 213 18.91 6.51 7.90
N VAL A 214 17.67 7.02 7.82
CA VAL A 214 17.15 7.67 6.60
C VAL A 214 18.10 8.77 6.12
N GLY A 215 18.45 8.75 4.82
CA GLY A 215 19.47 9.62 4.22
C GLY A 215 20.92 9.18 4.51
N GLY A 216 21.10 8.04 5.18
CA GLY A 216 22.38 7.37 5.37
C GLY A 216 22.90 6.77 4.05
N SER A 217 24.20 6.49 4.02
CA SER A 217 24.85 5.93 2.83
C SER A 217 25.64 4.68 3.17
N ILE A 218 25.70 3.75 2.22
CA ILE A 218 26.56 2.57 2.28
C ILE A 218 27.58 2.65 1.17
N THR A 219 28.83 2.37 1.51
CA THR A 219 29.93 2.23 0.56
C THR A 219 30.39 0.78 0.49
N TRP A 220 30.22 0.15 -0.66
CA TRP A 220 30.79 -1.16 -0.96
C TRP A 220 32.19 -0.98 -1.52
N THR A 221 33.17 -1.74 -1.02
CA THR A 221 34.54 -1.77 -1.57
C THR A 221 34.94 -3.20 -1.87
N ASN A 222 35.39 -3.46 -3.09
CA ASN A 222 35.83 -4.78 -3.49
C ASN A 222 37.32 -5.02 -3.15
N SER A 223 37.60 -5.86 -2.15
CA SER A 223 38.96 -6.29 -1.80
C SER A 223 39.37 -7.61 -2.47
N ASP A 224 38.41 -8.35 -3.03
CA ASP A 224 38.68 -9.56 -3.80
C ASP A 224 39.34 -9.26 -5.15
N SER A 225 40.04 -10.27 -5.67
CA SER A 225 40.55 -10.24 -7.06
C SER A 225 39.45 -10.50 -8.10
N ALA A 226 38.33 -11.10 -7.67
CA ALA A 226 37.17 -11.37 -8.52
C ALA A 226 36.31 -10.10 -8.65
N PRO A 227 35.70 -9.84 -9.82
CA PRO A 227 34.73 -8.75 -9.95
C PRO A 227 33.43 -9.08 -9.21
N HIS A 228 32.82 -8.07 -8.61
CA HIS A 228 31.57 -8.18 -7.84
C HIS A 228 30.58 -7.07 -8.18
N THR A 229 29.35 -7.19 -7.70
CA THR A 229 28.33 -6.14 -7.72
C THR A 229 27.62 -6.09 -6.36
N ALA A 230 26.99 -4.95 -6.05
CA ALA A 230 25.90 -4.85 -5.10
C ALA A 230 24.63 -4.48 -5.89
N THR A 231 23.64 -5.36 -5.89
CA THR A 231 22.47 -5.26 -6.79
C THR A 231 21.23 -5.76 -6.09
N ALA A 232 20.15 -4.98 -6.09
CA ALA A 232 18.84 -5.44 -5.64
C ALA A 232 18.06 -6.09 -6.79
N MET A 233 16.99 -6.83 -6.48
CA MET A 233 16.07 -7.37 -7.49
C MET A 233 15.48 -6.26 -8.36
N ASP A 234 15.07 -5.16 -7.72
CA ASP A 234 14.78 -3.91 -8.39
C ASP A 234 16.07 -3.09 -8.56
N ARG A 235 16.51 -2.96 -9.82
CA ARG A 235 17.74 -2.22 -10.16
C ARG A 235 17.58 -0.71 -10.06
N GLU A 236 16.35 -0.20 -9.94
CA GLU A 236 16.11 1.23 -9.65
C GLU A 236 16.46 1.55 -8.18
N VAL A 237 16.39 0.56 -7.30
CA VAL A 237 16.75 0.67 -5.88
C VAL A 237 18.25 0.62 -5.66
N LEU A 238 18.93 -0.39 -6.21
CA LEU A 238 20.38 -0.56 -6.04
C LEU A 238 21.01 -1.29 -7.22
N GLN A 239 21.98 -0.64 -7.86
CA GLN A 239 22.82 -1.26 -8.89
C GLN A 239 24.18 -0.56 -8.97
N SER A 240 25.21 -1.15 -8.37
CA SER A 240 26.58 -0.60 -8.38
C SER A 240 27.25 -0.65 -9.76
N GLY A 241 26.77 -1.53 -10.65
CA GLY A 241 27.57 -2.02 -11.77
C GLY A 241 28.76 -2.87 -11.30
N THR A 242 29.69 -3.18 -12.21
CA THR A 242 30.86 -4.00 -11.89
C THR A 242 31.88 -3.25 -11.03
N LEU A 243 32.20 -3.80 -9.88
CA LEU A 243 33.30 -3.39 -9.00
C LEU A 243 34.48 -4.35 -9.21
N ASN A 244 35.57 -3.87 -9.80
CA ASN A 244 36.83 -4.61 -9.88
C ASN A 244 37.59 -4.48 -8.56
N GLN A 245 38.71 -5.21 -8.43
CA GLN A 245 39.56 -5.11 -7.23
C GLN A 245 39.97 -3.66 -6.95
N GLY A 246 39.65 -3.20 -5.75
CA GLY A 246 39.91 -1.85 -5.24
C GLY A 246 38.86 -0.80 -5.61
N ASP A 247 37.85 -1.15 -6.44
CA ASP A 247 36.76 -0.24 -6.77
C ASP A 247 35.79 -0.11 -5.59
N SER A 248 35.19 1.07 -5.46
CA SER A 248 34.15 1.36 -4.48
C SER A 248 32.92 1.98 -5.13
N PHE A 249 31.74 1.73 -4.54
CA PHE A 249 30.48 2.33 -4.92
C PHE A 249 29.72 2.77 -3.67
N THR A 250 29.12 3.95 -3.70
CA THR A 250 28.35 4.51 -2.59
C THR A 250 26.93 4.79 -3.03
N GLN A 251 25.95 4.34 -2.24
CA GLN A 251 24.53 4.64 -2.44
C GLN A 251 23.94 5.24 -1.16
N THR A 252 23.19 6.32 -1.33
CA THR A 252 22.35 6.92 -0.28
C THR A 252 20.95 6.31 -0.34
N PHE A 253 20.36 6.04 0.82
CA PHE A 253 19.01 5.51 0.94
C PHE A 253 18.12 6.51 1.68
N ASP A 254 17.21 7.15 0.95
CA ASP A 254 16.33 8.20 1.48
C ASP A 254 14.94 7.70 1.89
N THR A 255 14.65 6.42 1.64
CA THR A 255 13.36 5.80 1.93
C THR A 255 13.53 4.75 3.03
N PRO A 256 12.79 4.85 4.15
CA PRO A 256 12.78 3.80 5.16
C PRO A 256 12.37 2.45 4.57
N GLY A 257 12.90 1.36 5.13
CA GLY A 257 12.55 0.01 4.71
C GLY A 257 13.73 -0.96 4.70
N THR A 258 13.42 -2.19 4.33
CA THR A 258 14.40 -3.28 4.21
C THR A 258 14.70 -3.55 2.74
N TYR A 259 15.98 -3.53 2.36
CA TYR A 259 16.45 -3.76 1.00
C TYR A 259 17.38 -4.97 0.97
N GLU A 260 16.95 -6.02 0.28
CA GLU A 260 17.81 -7.16 -0.01
C GLU A 260 18.63 -6.92 -1.27
N TYR A 261 19.88 -7.37 -1.25
CA TYR A 261 20.79 -7.24 -2.38
C TYR A 261 21.72 -8.45 -2.50
N PHE A 262 22.28 -8.63 -3.68
CA PHE A 262 23.13 -9.76 -4.02
C PHE A 262 24.23 -9.36 -5.03
N CYS A 263 25.18 -10.27 -5.26
CA CYS A 263 26.18 -10.15 -6.32
C CYS A 263 25.73 -10.89 -7.59
N GLU A 264 25.69 -10.21 -8.73
CA GLU A 264 25.25 -10.80 -10.01
C GLU A 264 26.21 -11.87 -10.55
N PHE A 265 27.50 -11.79 -10.21
CA PHE A 265 28.49 -12.80 -10.62
C PHE A 265 28.48 -14.03 -9.71
N HIS A 266 28.03 -13.87 -8.46
CA HIS A 266 28.10 -14.88 -7.41
C HIS A 266 26.79 -14.90 -6.60
N PRO A 267 25.73 -15.57 -7.11
CA PRO A 267 24.38 -15.46 -6.54
C PRO A 267 24.21 -15.93 -5.08
N ASN A 268 25.19 -16.65 -4.53
CA ASN A 268 25.20 -17.05 -3.12
C ASN A 268 25.63 -15.92 -2.17
N MET A 269 26.10 -14.79 -2.70
CA MET A 269 26.45 -13.60 -1.93
C MET A 269 25.20 -12.74 -1.82
N SER A 270 24.63 -12.64 -0.63
CA SER A 270 23.50 -11.77 -0.33
C SER A 270 23.76 -10.93 0.91
N GLY A 271 23.04 -9.81 1.00
CA GLY A 271 23.02 -8.96 2.18
C GLY A 271 21.70 -8.19 2.29
N THR A 272 21.49 -7.59 3.46
CA THR A 272 20.29 -6.83 3.79
C THR A 272 20.67 -5.43 4.28
N ILE A 273 19.91 -4.42 3.88
CA ILE A 273 20.02 -3.04 4.34
C ILE A 273 18.72 -2.69 5.05
N ILE A 274 18.79 -2.16 6.26
CA ILE A 274 17.65 -1.67 7.03
C ILE A 274 17.81 -0.16 7.14
N VAL A 275 16.81 0.59 6.69
CA VAL A 275 16.79 2.06 6.75
C VAL A 275 15.69 2.48 7.72
N GLU A 276 16.08 3.10 8.84
CA GLU A 276 15.19 3.49 9.95
C GLU A 276 15.50 4.87 10.54
#